data_AF-A0A4Z0L186-F1
#
_entry.id   AF-A0A4Z0L186-F1
#
_cell.length_a   1.000
_cell.length_b   1.000
_cell.length_c   1.000
_cell.angle_alpha   90.00
_cell.angle_beta   90.00
_cell.angle_gamma   90.00
#
_symmetry.space_group_name_H-M   'P 1'
#
loop_
_entity.id
_entity.type
_entity.pdbx_description
1 polymer ?
#
loop_
_entity_poly.entity_id
_entity_poly.type
_entity_poly.pdbx_seq_one_letter_code
_entity_poly.pdbx_strand_id
1 'polypeptide(L)'
;ALLDKLSGYAKEDERILVLARYHHLKPASLQKAATRWPKLQIDFMTIHASKGQQADYVILVGLQEGNDGFPAPARESIMESALLPQVEDFPDAEERRLLYVALTRARARVWLLFNKDNPSRFVEALKQLDVPVARKP
;
A
#
# COMPACT_ATOMS: atom_id res chain seq x y z
N ALA A 1 -11.36 -2.28 -12.55
CA ALA A 1 -10.54 -3.30 -13.22
C ALA A 1 -10.04 -4.36 -12.23
N LEU A 2 -9.13 -4.05 -11.30
CA LEU A 2 -8.56 -5.08 -10.42
C LEU A 2 -9.60 -5.75 -9.51
N LEU A 3 -10.45 -4.98 -8.82
CA LEU A 3 -11.51 -5.55 -7.98
C LEU A 3 -12.56 -6.29 -8.80
N ASP A 4 -12.82 -5.87 -10.05
CA ASP A 4 -13.70 -6.61 -10.96
C ASP A 4 -13.11 -7.99 -11.30
N LYS A 5 -11.78 -8.05 -11.51
CA LYS A 5 -11.06 -9.31 -11.73
C LYS A 5 -11.07 -10.21 -10.49
N LEU A 6 -10.79 -9.65 -9.32
CA LEU A 6 -10.84 -10.36 -8.04
C LEU A 6 -12.24 -10.92 -7.78
N SER A 7 -13.30 -10.16 -8.11
CA SER A 7 -14.69 -10.62 -8.00
C SER A 7 -15.01 -11.85 -8.86
N GLY A 8 -14.18 -12.15 -9.86
CA GLY A 8 -14.34 -13.34 -10.70
C GLY A 8 -13.74 -14.62 -10.13
N TYR A 9 -12.85 -14.55 -9.12
CA TYR A 9 -12.15 -15.74 -8.61
C TYR A 9 -11.87 -15.78 -7.11
N ALA A 10 -11.92 -14.65 -6.40
CA ALA A 10 -11.76 -14.64 -4.95
C ALA A 10 -12.95 -15.36 -4.30
N LYS A 11 -12.66 -16.23 -3.33
CA LYS A 11 -13.70 -16.98 -2.61
C LYS A 11 -14.40 -16.08 -1.60
N GLU A 12 -15.60 -16.46 -1.19
CA GLU A 12 -16.41 -15.67 -0.25
C GLU A 12 -15.78 -15.59 1.16
N ASP A 13 -14.89 -16.52 1.52
CA ASP A 13 -14.13 -16.55 2.77
C ASP A 13 -12.74 -15.88 2.66
N GLU A 14 -12.30 -15.50 1.45
CA GLU A 14 -11.03 -14.83 1.23
C GLU A 14 -11.15 -13.31 1.46
N ARG A 15 -10.26 -12.77 2.28
CA ARG A 15 -10.22 -11.34 2.61
C ARG A 15 -9.33 -10.56 1.67
N ILE A 16 -9.80 -9.37 1.29
CA ILE A 16 -9.04 -8.37 0.53
C ILE A 16 -8.81 -7.15 1.42
N LEU A 17 -7.54 -6.84 1.67
CA LEU A 17 -7.14 -5.70 2.47
C LEU A 17 -6.57 -4.60 1.57
N VAL A 18 -7.27 -3.48 1.49
CA VAL A 18 -6.78 -2.27 0.81
C VAL A 18 -6.03 -1.41 1.81
N LEU A 19 -4.74 -1.18 1.55
CA LEU A 19 -3.85 -0.42 2.42
C LEU A 19 -3.46 0.90 1.77
N ALA A 20 -3.33 1.93 2.58
CA ALA A 20 -2.72 3.20 2.20
C ALA A 20 -1.87 3.76 3.35
N ARG A 21 -1.01 4.73 3.05
CA ARG A 21 -0.24 5.43 4.10
C ARG A 21 -1.17 6.20 5.05
N TYR A 22 -2.10 6.96 4.47
CA TYR A 22 -3.02 7.83 5.20
C TYR A 22 -4.48 7.45 4.95
N HIS A 23 -5.35 7.73 5.91
CA HIS A 23 -6.76 7.36 5.83
C HIS A 23 -7.52 8.11 4.72
N HIS A 24 -7.17 9.37 4.44
CA HIS A 24 -7.81 10.17 3.39
C HIS A 24 -7.53 9.65 1.97
N LEU A 25 -6.54 8.76 1.80
CA LEU A 25 -6.23 8.09 0.54
C LEU A 25 -7.16 6.89 0.25
N LYS A 26 -8.22 6.69 1.05
CA LYS A 26 -9.24 5.67 0.80
C LYS A 26 -9.84 5.85 -0.61
N PRO A 27 -9.76 4.84 -1.50
CA PRO A 27 -10.31 4.97 -2.83
C PRO A 27 -11.83 5.20 -2.79
N ALA A 28 -12.31 6.24 -3.49
CA ALA A 28 -13.73 6.57 -3.55
C ALA A 28 -14.60 5.41 -4.07
N SER A 29 -14.04 4.54 -4.92
CA SER A 29 -14.73 3.34 -5.41
C SER A 29 -15.18 2.39 -4.31
N LEU A 30 -14.51 2.39 -3.15
CA LEU A 30 -14.89 1.54 -2.01
C LEU A 30 -16.21 1.97 -1.36
N GLN A 31 -16.69 3.20 -1.58
CA GLN A 31 -18.01 3.63 -1.11
C GLN A 31 -19.14 2.82 -1.75
N LYS A 32 -18.91 2.29 -2.96
CA LYS A 32 -19.87 1.46 -3.71
C LYS A 32 -19.48 -0.02 -3.69
N ALA A 33 -18.57 -0.45 -2.82
CA ALA A 33 -18.07 -1.83 -2.80
C ALA A 33 -19.19 -2.84 -2.55
N ALA A 34 -20.08 -2.58 -1.59
CA ALA A 34 -21.16 -3.50 -1.23
C ALA A 34 -22.14 -3.77 -2.39
N THR A 35 -22.36 -2.79 -3.28
CA THR A 35 -23.25 -2.97 -4.43
C THR A 35 -22.52 -3.48 -5.66
N ARG A 36 -21.27 -3.07 -5.87
CA ARG A 36 -20.49 -3.44 -7.06
C ARG A 36 -19.82 -4.81 -6.94
N TRP A 37 -19.39 -5.18 -5.75
CA TRP A 37 -18.70 -6.44 -5.46
C TRP A 37 -19.26 -7.09 -4.19
N PRO A 38 -20.56 -7.47 -4.18
CA PRO A 38 -21.26 -7.93 -2.97
C PRO A 38 -20.67 -9.21 -2.35
N LYS A 39 -19.91 -9.99 -3.12
CA LYS A 39 -19.26 -11.24 -2.67
C LYS A 39 -17.86 -11.05 -2.11
N LEU A 40 -17.27 -9.86 -2.27
CA LEU A 40 -15.90 -9.60 -1.82
C LEU A 40 -15.89 -9.07 -0.38
N GLN A 41 -15.08 -9.68 0.48
CA GLN A 41 -14.77 -9.15 1.80
C GLN A 41 -13.65 -8.12 1.68
N ILE A 42 -14.00 -6.84 1.59
CA ILE A 42 -13.03 -5.74 1.37
C ILE A 42 -12.93 -4.84 2.59
N ASP A 43 -11.74 -4.80 3.19
CA ASP A 43 -11.39 -3.89 4.28
C ASP A 43 -10.47 -2.77 3.79
N PHE A 44 -10.55 -1.60 4.42
CA PHE A 44 -9.59 -0.52 4.23
C PHE A 44 -9.02 -0.05 5.57
N MET A 45 -7.70 0.13 5.63
CA MET A 45 -7.03 0.73 6.78
C MET A 45 -5.66 1.29 6.37
N THR A 46 -5.03 2.04 7.28
CA THR A 46 -3.64 2.47 7.07
C THR A 46 -2.67 1.30 7.25
N ILE A 47 -1.49 1.38 6.65
CA ILE A 47 -0.45 0.35 6.82
C ILE A 47 -0.13 0.14 8.31
N HIS A 48 -0.06 1.22 9.09
CA HIS A 48 0.14 1.15 10.54
C HIS A 48 -0.95 0.39 11.29
N ALA A 49 -2.22 0.69 10.97
CA ALA A 49 -3.36 0.02 11.59
C ALA A 49 -3.46 -1.47 11.22
N SER A 50 -2.82 -1.89 10.12
CA SER A 50 -2.80 -3.28 9.67
C SER A 50 -1.81 -4.18 10.42
N LYS A 51 -0.95 -3.63 11.30
CA LYS A 51 0.00 -4.42 12.08
C LYS A 51 -0.72 -5.53 12.86
N GLY A 52 -0.21 -6.75 12.76
CA GLY A 52 -0.81 -7.94 13.38
C GLY A 52 -1.99 -8.56 12.61
N GLN A 53 -2.52 -7.89 11.59
CA GLN A 53 -3.58 -8.43 10.74
C GLN A 53 -3.00 -9.07 9.48
N GLN A 54 -3.75 -9.97 8.84
CA GLN A 54 -3.42 -10.56 7.54
C GLN A 54 -4.69 -10.73 6.71
N ALA A 55 -4.52 -10.78 5.40
CA ALA A 55 -5.57 -11.06 4.42
C ALA A 55 -4.99 -11.92 3.28
N ASP A 56 -5.85 -12.60 2.55
CA ASP A 56 -5.45 -13.43 1.40
C ASP A 56 -4.84 -12.56 0.31
N TYR A 57 -5.45 -11.39 0.10
CA TYR A 57 -5.05 -10.42 -0.90
C TYR A 57 -4.79 -9.05 -0.27
N VAL A 58 -3.72 -8.39 -0.68
CA VAL A 58 -3.44 -7.00 -0.29
C VAL A 58 -3.34 -6.12 -1.52
N ILE A 59 -4.00 -4.96 -1.49
CA ILE A 59 -3.86 -3.92 -2.50
C ILE A 59 -3.30 -2.69 -1.80
N LEU A 60 -2.03 -2.38 -2.03
CA LEU A 60 -1.42 -1.15 -1.56
C LEU A 60 -1.69 -0.04 -2.59
N VAL A 61 -2.28 1.06 -2.13
CA VAL A 61 -2.52 2.27 -2.93
C VAL A 61 -1.66 3.44 -2.44
N GLY A 62 -1.51 4.46 -3.29
CA GLY A 62 -0.78 5.68 -2.92
C GLY A 62 0.74 5.56 -3.04
N LEU A 63 1.26 4.61 -3.83
CA LEU A 63 2.69 4.57 -4.18
C LEU A 63 3.01 5.67 -5.21
N GLN A 64 3.35 6.85 -4.71
CA GLN A 64 3.76 8.01 -5.50
C GLN A 64 4.73 8.87 -4.70
N GLU A 65 5.44 9.80 -5.35
CA GLU A 65 6.20 10.84 -4.66
C GLU A 65 5.28 12.02 -4.25
N GLY A 66 5.80 12.93 -3.43
CA GLY A 66 5.11 14.18 -3.04
C GLY A 66 4.48 14.14 -1.65
N ASN A 67 3.65 15.15 -1.33
CA ASN A 67 3.18 15.41 0.04
C ASN A 67 2.36 14.29 0.69
N ASP A 68 1.62 13.54 -0.12
CA ASP A 68 0.87 12.34 0.27
C ASP A 68 1.55 11.05 -0.26
N GLY A 69 2.85 11.16 -0.53
CA GLY A 69 3.63 10.09 -1.13
C GLY A 69 3.93 8.96 -0.17
N PHE A 70 4.39 7.86 -0.75
CA PHE A 70 4.99 6.76 -0.04
C PHE A 70 6.26 6.31 -0.79
N PRO A 71 7.48 6.64 -0.31
CA PRO A 71 7.80 7.17 1.02
C PRO A 71 7.25 8.58 1.28
N ALA A 72 6.97 8.88 2.55
CA ALA A 72 6.68 10.27 2.92
C ALA A 72 7.91 11.16 2.69
N PRO A 73 7.71 12.44 2.31
CA PRO A 73 8.78 13.41 2.34
C PRO A 73 9.30 13.57 3.78
N ALA A 74 10.62 13.71 3.92
CA ALA A 74 11.20 14.16 5.17
C ALA A 74 10.59 15.52 5.54
N ARG A 75 9.94 15.59 6.70
CA ARG A 75 9.42 16.83 7.28
C ARG A 75 10.02 16.93 8.68
N GLU A 76 11.23 17.46 8.76
CA GLU A 76 11.86 17.69 10.06
C GLU A 76 12.36 19.13 10.12
N SER A 77 11.93 19.83 11.17
CA SER A 77 12.59 21.04 11.63
C SER A 77 13.83 20.68 12.45
N ILE A 78 14.82 21.58 12.49
CA ILE A 78 16.09 21.37 13.21
C ILE A 78 15.86 21.02 14.69
N MET A 79 14.80 21.55 15.32
CA MET A 79 14.48 21.21 16.72
C MET A 79 13.94 19.79 16.90
N GLU A 80 13.19 19.25 15.93
CA GLU A 80 12.63 17.90 16.02
C GLU A 80 13.73 16.84 15.92
N SER A 81 14.74 17.07 15.08
CA SER A 81 15.87 16.14 14.91
C SER A 81 16.66 15.85 16.20
N ALA A 82 16.66 16.78 17.18
CA ALA A 82 17.36 16.60 18.45
C ALA A 82 16.65 15.64 19.43
N LEU A 83 15.37 15.35 19.19
CA LEU A 83 14.53 14.46 20.00
C LEU A 83 14.29 13.11 19.33
N LEU A 84 14.71 12.97 18.06
CA LEU A 84 14.48 11.77 17.27
C LEU A 84 15.58 10.72 17.53
N PRO A 85 15.26 9.43 17.35
CA PRO A 85 16.27 8.38 17.27
C PRO A 85 17.31 8.72 16.21
N GLN A 86 18.52 8.17 16.36
CA GLN A 86 19.55 8.36 15.33
C GLN A 86 19.02 7.88 13.98
N VAL A 87 19.16 8.75 12.97
CA VAL A 87 18.85 8.42 11.59
C VAL A 87 19.71 7.25 11.18
N GLU A 88 19.07 6.20 10.72
CA GLU A 88 19.78 5.03 10.23
C GLU A 88 20.51 5.34 8.94
N ASP A 89 21.70 4.76 8.77
CA ASP A 89 22.51 4.88 7.55
C ASP A 89 21.96 4.00 6.41
N PHE A 90 20.65 4.09 6.19
CA PHE A 90 19.97 3.44 5.09
C PHE A 90 18.82 4.32 4.56
N PRO A 91 18.79 4.66 3.27
CA PRO A 91 17.80 5.58 2.72
C PRO A 91 16.37 5.12 2.96
N ASP A 92 15.55 6.01 3.52
CA ASP A 92 14.12 5.77 3.79
C ASP A 92 13.87 4.52 4.68
N ALA A 93 14.77 4.21 5.64
CA ALA A 93 14.73 2.97 6.44
C ALA A 93 13.36 2.69 7.08
N GLU A 94 12.78 3.67 7.77
CA GLU A 94 11.46 3.52 8.41
C GLU A 94 10.34 3.26 7.39
N GLU A 95 10.37 3.98 6.27
CA GLU A 95 9.38 3.87 5.20
C GLU A 95 9.48 2.51 4.49
N ARG A 96 10.69 1.97 4.36
CA ARG A 96 10.92 0.61 3.83
C ARG A 96 10.41 -0.46 4.79
N ARG A 97 10.58 -0.29 6.11
CA ARG A 97 9.93 -1.18 7.09
C ARG A 97 8.42 -1.12 6.97
N LEU A 98 7.86 0.07 6.74
CA LEU A 98 6.43 0.23 6.54
C LEU A 98 5.98 -0.50 5.26
N LEU A 99 6.76 -0.43 4.17
CA LEU A 99 6.47 -1.17 2.94
C LEU A 99 6.50 -2.67 3.21
N TYR A 100 7.53 -3.16 3.92
CA TYR A 100 7.62 -4.55 4.34
C TYR A 100 6.42 -5.00 5.18
N VAL A 101 5.93 -4.16 6.10
CA VAL A 101 4.69 -4.43 6.85
C VAL A 101 3.52 -4.63 5.87
N ALA A 102 3.32 -3.72 4.91
CA ALA A 102 2.25 -3.83 3.92
C ALA A 102 2.35 -5.11 3.08
N LEU A 103 3.55 -5.44 2.59
CA LEU A 103 3.81 -6.64 1.79
C LEU A 103 3.49 -7.92 2.57
N THR A 104 3.91 -8.00 3.83
CA THR A 104 3.71 -9.18 4.69
C THR A 104 2.29 -9.32 5.25
N ARG A 105 1.37 -8.40 4.92
CA ARG A 105 -0.05 -8.59 5.26
C ARG A 105 -0.74 -9.58 4.32
N ALA A 106 -0.19 -9.84 3.14
CA ALA A 106 -0.77 -10.75 2.16
C ALA A 106 -0.35 -12.21 2.40
N ARG A 107 -1.30 -13.14 2.35
CA ARG A 107 -1.02 -14.59 2.37
C ARG A 107 -0.79 -15.16 0.98
N ALA A 108 -1.50 -14.67 -0.02
CA ALA A 108 -1.44 -15.20 -1.39
C ALA A 108 -0.82 -14.21 -2.38
N ARG A 109 -1.32 -12.97 -2.43
CA ARG A 109 -0.83 -11.99 -3.42
C ARG A 109 -0.97 -10.55 -2.96
N VAL A 110 0.03 -9.74 -3.32
CA VAL A 110 0.01 -8.29 -3.16
C VAL A 110 -0.02 -7.59 -4.52
N TRP A 111 -0.82 -6.52 -4.63
CA TRP A 111 -0.79 -5.58 -5.74
C TRP A 111 -0.33 -4.22 -5.23
N LEU A 112 0.64 -3.64 -5.93
CA LEU A 112 1.24 -2.36 -5.60
C LEU A 112 0.81 -1.35 -6.66
N LEU A 113 -0.20 -0.53 -6.34
CA LEU A 113 -0.74 0.45 -7.28
C LEU A 113 0.00 1.77 -7.14
N PHE A 114 0.69 2.16 -8.21
CA PHE A 114 1.49 3.37 -8.27
C PHE A 114 1.01 4.34 -9.35
N ASN A 115 1.28 5.62 -9.16
CA ASN A 115 1.02 6.65 -10.16
C ASN A 115 2.13 6.61 -11.23
N LYS A 116 1.77 6.45 -12.51
CA LYS A 116 2.76 6.37 -13.60
C LYS A 116 3.44 7.70 -13.89
N ASP A 117 2.74 8.81 -13.68
CA ASP A 117 3.25 10.14 -13.95
C ASP A 117 4.16 10.64 -12.82
N ASN A 118 4.00 10.07 -11.62
CA ASN A 118 4.79 10.41 -10.45
C ASN A 118 5.04 9.18 -9.55
N PRO A 119 5.82 8.19 -10.03
CA PRO A 119 5.99 6.93 -9.32
C PRO A 119 6.82 7.12 -8.05
N SER A 120 6.47 6.40 -6.99
CA SER A 120 7.34 6.28 -5.81
C SER A 120 8.69 5.70 -6.20
N ARG A 121 9.77 6.20 -5.58
CA ARG A 121 11.11 5.59 -5.70
C ARG A 121 11.16 4.11 -5.31
N PHE A 122 10.24 3.63 -4.48
CA PHE A 122 10.13 2.20 -4.16
C PHE A 122 9.73 1.36 -5.38
N VAL A 123 9.05 1.93 -6.36
CA VAL A 123 8.69 1.23 -7.61
C VAL A 123 9.95 0.81 -8.35
N GLU A 124 10.96 1.67 -8.42
CA GLU A 124 12.22 1.34 -9.11
C GLU A 124 12.99 0.25 -8.37
N ALA A 125 13.07 0.35 -7.04
CA ALA A 125 13.68 -0.71 -6.22
C ALA A 125 12.98 -2.06 -6.39
N LEU A 126 11.65 -2.09 -6.53
CA LEU A 126 10.89 -3.32 -6.76
C LEU A 126 11.13 -3.89 -8.17
N LYS A 127 11.26 -3.05 -9.20
CA LYS A 127 11.61 -3.52 -10.55
C LYS A 127 12.98 -4.19 -10.59
N GLN A 128 13.94 -3.64 -9.85
CA GLN A 128 15.28 -4.24 -9.72
C GLN A 128 15.26 -5.60 -9.02
N LEU A 129 14.20 -5.91 -8.28
CA LEU A 129 13.92 -7.22 -7.67
C LEU A 129 13.01 -8.10 -8.56
N ASP A 130 12.93 -7.80 -9.86
CA ASP A 130 12.13 -8.54 -10.85
C ASP A 130 10.62 -8.60 -10.54
N VAL A 131 10.10 -7.64 -9.76
CA VAL A 131 8.64 -7.54 -9.53
C VAL A 131 7.96 -7.11 -10.85
N PRO A 132 7.03 -7.91 -11.39
CA PRO A 132 6.45 -7.66 -12.70
C PRO A 132 5.52 -6.43 -12.69
N VAL A 133 5.67 -5.58 -13.72
CA VAL A 133 4.81 -4.41 -13.92
C VAL A 133 3.67 -4.75 -14.88
N ALA A 134 2.46 -4.93 -14.35
CA ALA A 134 1.26 -5.13 -15.16
C ALA A 134 0.77 -3.78 -15.73
N ARG A 135 0.69 -3.65 -17.07
CA ARG A 135 0.25 -2.40 -17.73
C ARG A 135 -1.26 -2.15 -17.63
N LYS A 136 -2.06 -3.19 -17.38
CA LYS A 136 -3.52 -3.19 -17.08
C LYS A 136 -3.88 -4.42 -16.21
N PRO A 137 -4.75 -4.30 -15.18
CA PRO A 137 -5.32 -5.47 -14.48
C PRO A 137 -6.24 -6.31 -15.37
#